data_AF-A0A1J3JWH6-F1
#
_entry.id   AF-A0A1J3JWH6-F1
#
_cell.length_a   1.000
_cell.length_b   1.000
_cell.length_c   1.000
_cell.angle_alpha   90.00
_cell.angle_beta   90.00
_cell.angle_gamma   90.00
#
_symmetry.space_group_name_H-M   'P 1'
#
loop_
_entity.id
_entity.type
_entity.pdbx_description
1 polymer ?
#
loop_
_entity_poly.entity_id
_entity_poly.type
_entity_poly.pdbx_seq_one_letter_code
_entity_poly.pdbx_strand_id
1 'polypeptide(L)'
;LRFLNIYTKKGHLKKEVRWLLHEGFNYLSPKLRLLRWDEYPMRHLPYSFCPENLVKLEMRWSKLEKLWEGIHSLPGLKYMDLSRSTNLKEIPDLSMATNLKTLNLAVCSSLVELPSF
;
A
#
# COMPACT_ATOMS: atom_id res chain seq x y z
N LEU A 1 10.71 2.32 16.77
CA LEU A 1 10.01 1.90 15.52
C LEU A 1 9.21 3.09 15.00
N ARG A 2 9.09 3.29 13.67
CA ARG A 2 8.24 4.34 13.08
C ARG A 2 7.02 3.69 12.42
N PHE A 3 5.84 4.19 12.76
CA PHE A 3 4.56 3.67 12.30
C PHE A 3 3.71 4.84 11.79
N LEU A 4 2.98 4.63 10.69
CA LEU A 4 2.00 5.58 10.18
C LEU A 4 0.69 4.82 10.00
N ASN A 5 -0.36 5.27 10.69
CA ASN A 5 -1.69 4.67 10.65
C ASN A 5 -2.71 5.73 10.25
N ILE A 6 -3.26 5.60 9.05
CA ILE A 6 -4.33 6.44 8.51
C ILE A 6 -5.46 5.48 8.13
N TYR A 7 -6.52 5.45 8.93
CA TYR A 7 -7.69 4.62 8.64
C TYR A 7 -8.92 5.24 9.26
N THR A 8 -10.08 5.04 8.64
CA THR A 8 -11.34 5.49 9.20
C THR A 8 -11.83 4.47 10.24
N LYS A 9 -12.23 4.95 11.42
CA LYS A 9 -13.05 4.14 12.34
C LYS A 9 -14.49 4.26 11.85
N LYS A 10 -15.09 3.17 11.37
CA LYS A 10 -16.49 3.18 10.94
C LYS A 10 -17.40 3.62 12.10
N GLY A 11 -17.87 4.85 11.99
CA GLY A 11 -18.86 5.49 12.83
C GLY A 11 -19.30 6.79 12.15
N HIS A 12 -20.38 6.72 11.36
CA HIS A 12 -21.19 7.87 10.95
C HIS A 12 -20.53 9.04 10.20
N LEU A 13 -19.59 8.82 9.28
CA LEU A 13 -19.29 9.84 8.27
C LEU A 13 -19.23 9.21 6.87
N LYS A 14 -20.39 9.20 6.19
CA LYS A 14 -20.48 9.21 4.72
C LYS A 14 -20.02 10.56 4.16
N LYS A 15 -18.89 11.07 4.64
CA LYS A 15 -18.19 12.18 4.00
C LYS A 15 -16.94 11.56 3.44
N GLU A 16 -16.76 11.64 2.13
CA GLU A 16 -15.43 11.54 1.55
C GLU A 16 -14.55 12.46 2.39
N VAL A 17 -13.64 11.86 3.15
CA VAL A 17 -12.55 12.65 3.71
C VAL A 17 -11.74 13.05 2.49
N ARG A 18 -12.06 14.23 1.93
CA ARG A 18 -11.18 14.92 1.01
C ARG A 18 -9.96 15.25 1.82
N TRP A 19 -9.04 14.29 1.87
CA TRP A 19 -7.71 14.55 2.34
C TRP A 19 -7.20 15.64 1.42
N LEU A 20 -7.12 16.88 1.93
CA LEU A 20 -6.32 17.94 1.36
C LEU A 20 -4.85 17.55 1.56
N LEU A 21 -4.47 16.37 1.06
CA LEU A 21 -3.10 16.09 0.69
C LEU A 21 -2.89 17.09 -0.43
N HIS A 22 -2.37 18.27 -0.06
CA HIS A 22 -1.87 19.25 -1.00
C HIS A 22 -1.17 18.49 -2.13
N GLU A 23 -1.29 18.96 -3.37
CA GLU A 23 -0.39 18.53 -4.44
C GLU A 23 1.04 18.61 -3.87
N GLY A 24 1.62 17.47 -3.48
CA GLY A 24 2.82 17.46 -2.64
C GLY A 24 2.77 16.74 -1.29
N PHE A 25 1.75 15.95 -0.92
CA PHE A 25 2.01 14.87 0.05
C PHE A 25 2.87 13.80 -0.64
N ASN A 26 4.16 14.09 -0.69
CA ASN A 26 5.15 13.38 -1.46
C ASN A 26 6.22 12.77 -0.54
N TYR A 27 5.96 12.66 0.77
CA TYR A 27 6.95 12.18 1.70
C TYR A 27 6.40 11.18 2.70
N LEU A 28 6.68 9.92 2.42
CA LEU A 28 6.64 8.83 3.38
C LEU A 28 8.08 8.56 3.81
N SER A 29 8.33 8.55 5.13
CA SER A 29 9.69 8.40 5.64
C SER A 29 10.32 7.07 5.20
N PRO A 30 11.57 7.06 4.69
CA PRO A 30 12.29 5.80 4.36
C PRO A 30 12.51 4.89 5.57
N LYS A 31 12.40 5.43 6.79
CA LYS A 31 12.53 4.68 8.05
C LYS A 31 11.22 4.03 8.51
N LEU A 32 10.16 4.11 7.71
CA LEU A 32 8.85 3.59 8.05
C LEU A 32 8.89 2.06 8.10
N ARG A 33 8.41 1.47 9.20
CA ARG A 33 8.38 0.02 9.38
C ARG A 33 6.99 -0.56 9.24
N LEU A 34 5.94 0.17 9.61
CA LEU A 34 4.56 -0.24 9.35
C LEU A 34 3.81 0.94 8.72
N LEU A 35 3.14 0.67 7.61
CA LEU A 35 2.24 1.60 6.95
C LEU A 35 0.85 0.97 6.92
N ARG A 36 -0.11 1.60 7.59
CA ARG A 36 -1.54 1.34 7.38
C ARG A 36 -2.17 2.59 6.80
N TRP A 37 -2.73 2.48 5.60
CA TRP A 37 -3.48 3.53 4.94
C TRP A 37 -4.71 2.96 4.22
N ASP A 38 -5.75 2.65 4.99
CA ASP A 38 -7.01 2.16 4.43
C ASP A 38 -7.71 3.30 3.65
N GLU A 39 -8.42 2.95 2.59
CA GLU A 39 -9.11 3.90 1.68
C GLU A 39 -8.15 4.94 1.06
N TYR A 40 -6.91 4.52 0.73
CA TYR A 40 -5.91 5.41 0.15
C TYR A 40 -6.46 6.03 -1.15
N PRO A 41 -6.47 7.37 -1.26
CA PRO A 41 -7.26 8.06 -2.28
C PRO A 41 -6.54 8.18 -3.63
N MET A 42 -5.23 7.98 -3.68
CA MET A 42 -4.45 8.17 -4.90
C MET A 42 -4.27 6.85 -5.65
N ARG A 43 -4.02 6.96 -6.96
CA ARG A 43 -3.79 5.81 -7.85
C ARG A 43 -2.42 5.15 -7.65
N HIS A 44 -1.45 5.91 -7.13
CA HIS A 44 -0.06 5.48 -6.91
C HIS A 44 0.45 6.00 -5.57
N LEU A 45 1.44 5.31 -4.97
CA LEU A 45 2.22 5.89 -3.88
C LEU A 45 3.18 6.96 -4.42
N PRO A 46 3.68 7.87 -3.56
CA PRO A 46 4.68 8.84 -3.97
C PRO A 46 5.90 8.16 -4.60
N TYR A 47 6.44 8.72 -5.69
CA TYR A 47 7.64 8.17 -6.36
C TYR A 47 8.87 8.12 -5.43
N SER A 48 8.93 9.02 -4.46
CA SER A 48 9.94 9.08 -3.40
C SER A 48 9.77 8.02 -2.31
N PHE A 49 8.72 7.19 -2.38
CA PHE A 49 8.48 6.17 -1.37
C PHE A 49 9.55 5.08 -1.42
N CYS A 50 10.23 4.88 -0.30
CA CYS A 50 11.26 3.87 -0.14
C CYS A 50 10.78 2.80 0.85
N PRO A 51 10.35 1.62 0.37
CA PRO A 51 9.75 0.57 1.21
C PRO A 51 10.80 -0.37 1.86
N GLU A 52 12.11 -0.08 1.76
CA GLU A 52 13.18 -1.00 2.18
C GLU A 52 13.11 -1.43 3.65
N ASN A 53 12.67 -0.53 4.53
CA ASN A 53 12.53 -0.81 5.96
C ASN A 53 11.15 -1.34 6.35
N LEU A 54 10.25 -1.52 5.38
CA LEU A 54 8.86 -1.87 5.61
C LEU A 54 8.74 -3.32 6.05
N VAL A 55 8.00 -3.54 7.12
CA VAL A 55 7.69 -4.85 7.72
C VAL A 55 6.24 -5.23 7.49
N LYS A 56 5.33 -4.24 7.53
CA LYS A 56 3.90 -4.43 7.30
C LYS A 56 3.33 -3.32 6.43
N LEU A 57 2.56 -3.70 5.43
CA LEU A 57 1.77 -2.80 4.59
C LEU A 57 0.30 -3.20 4.65
N GLU A 58 -0.58 -2.26 4.98
CA GLU A 58 -2.04 -2.43 4.98
C GLU A 58 -2.67 -1.25 4.25
N MET A 59 -3.22 -1.46 3.06
CA MET A 59 -3.87 -0.40 2.28
C MET A 59 -5.17 -0.93 1.67
N ARG A 60 -6.10 -1.33 2.53
CA ARG A 60 -7.36 -1.94 2.11
C ARG A 60 -8.30 -0.91 1.51
N TRP A 61 -9.19 -1.33 0.62
CA TRP A 61 -10.17 -0.45 -0.03
C TRP A 61 -9.54 0.73 -0.78
N SER A 62 -8.31 0.59 -1.27
CA SER A 62 -7.58 1.70 -1.87
C SER A 62 -8.01 1.95 -3.32
N LYS A 63 -7.84 3.20 -3.78
CA LYS A 63 -7.97 3.60 -5.19
C LYS A 63 -6.68 3.31 -5.99
N LEU A 64 -5.72 2.61 -5.39
CA LEU A 64 -4.46 2.21 -6.02
C LEU A 64 -4.73 1.41 -7.30
N GLU A 65 -4.04 1.77 -8.37
CA GLU A 65 -3.93 0.99 -9.59
C GLU A 65 -2.62 0.18 -9.59
N LYS A 66 -1.55 0.79 -9.07
CA LYS A 66 -0.23 0.21 -8.81
C LYS A 66 0.38 0.87 -7.58
N LEU A 67 1.24 0.17 -6.85
CA LEU A 67 1.90 0.72 -5.65
C LEU A 67 3.07 1.64 -6.02
N TRP A 68 4.11 1.10 -6.63
CA TRP A 68 5.33 1.79 -7.05
C TRP A 68 5.94 1.11 -8.29
N GLU A 69 6.82 1.81 -8.98
CA GLU A 69 7.54 1.32 -10.17
C GLU A 69 8.84 0.61 -9.80
N GLY A 70 9.25 -0.35 -10.63
CA GLY A 70 10.52 -1.07 -10.47
C GLY A 70 10.55 -2.07 -9.33
N ILE A 71 11.72 -2.67 -9.14
CA ILE A 71 11.98 -3.69 -8.12
C ILE A 71 12.61 -3.01 -6.91
N HIS A 72 12.01 -3.21 -5.73
CA HIS A 72 12.56 -2.73 -4.47
C HIS A 72 13.06 -3.89 -3.62
N SER A 73 14.18 -3.67 -2.93
CA SER A 73 14.61 -4.56 -1.87
C SER A 73 13.63 -4.47 -0.70
N LEU A 74 13.02 -5.59 -0.30
CA LEU A 74 12.01 -5.65 0.76
C LEU A 74 12.39 -6.68 1.84
N PRO A 75 13.63 -6.66 2.36
CA PRO A 75 14.14 -7.73 3.22
C PRO A 75 13.37 -7.82 4.54
N GLY A 76 12.74 -6.74 4.98
CA GLY A 76 11.96 -6.70 6.21
C GLY A 76 10.50 -7.09 6.06
N LEU A 77 9.97 -7.14 4.83
CA LEU A 77 8.52 -7.21 4.61
C LEU A 77 7.99 -8.59 4.96
N LYS A 78 7.03 -8.64 5.89
CA LYS A 78 6.41 -9.87 6.39
C LYS A 78 4.94 -9.99 6.06
N TYR A 79 4.26 -8.87 5.88
CA TYR A 79 2.81 -8.85 5.69
C TYR A 79 2.41 -7.72 4.75
N MET A 80 1.59 -8.04 3.75
CA MET A 80 1.00 -7.10 2.81
C MET A 80 -0.49 -7.41 2.66
N ASP A 81 -1.35 -6.42 2.92
CA ASP A 81 -2.80 -6.51 2.71
C ASP A 81 -3.27 -5.33 1.85
N LEU A 82 -3.73 -5.66 0.64
CA LEU A 82 -4.31 -4.74 -0.33
C LEU A 82 -5.77 -5.09 -0.62
N SER A 83 -6.39 -5.92 0.21
CA SER A 83 -7.71 -6.48 -0.04
C SER A 83 -8.77 -5.40 -0.29
N ARG A 84 -9.74 -5.76 -1.14
CA ARG A 84 -10.86 -4.92 -1.55
C ARG A 84 -10.45 -3.64 -2.31
N SER A 85 -9.21 -3.58 -2.80
CA SER A 85 -8.75 -2.52 -3.71
C SER A 85 -9.16 -2.87 -5.13
N THR A 86 -10.40 -2.55 -5.48
CA THR A 86 -11.02 -2.98 -6.75
C THR A 86 -10.37 -2.39 -7.98
N ASN A 87 -9.61 -1.30 -7.85
CA ASN A 87 -8.89 -0.64 -8.95
C ASN A 87 -7.48 -1.19 -9.18
N LEU A 88 -6.97 -2.05 -8.28
CA LEU A 88 -5.61 -2.56 -8.35
C LEU A 88 -5.46 -3.44 -9.59
N LYS A 89 -4.58 -3.06 -10.51
CA LYS A 89 -4.37 -3.74 -11.80
C LYS A 89 -3.19 -4.71 -11.74
N GLU A 90 -2.17 -4.33 -10.99
CA GLU A 90 -0.93 -5.08 -10.83
C GLU A 90 -0.35 -4.90 -9.41
N ILE A 91 0.45 -5.87 -8.97
CA ILE A 91 1.24 -5.79 -7.73
C ILE A 91 2.71 -5.56 -8.09
N PRO A 92 3.50 -4.90 -7.22
CA PRO A 92 4.94 -4.76 -7.46
C PRO A 92 5.61 -6.13 -7.50
N ASP A 93 6.79 -6.20 -8.11
CA ASP A 93 7.64 -7.38 -8.02
C ASP A 93 8.08 -7.60 -6.55
N LEU A 94 7.64 -8.72 -5.98
CA LEU A 94 7.94 -9.18 -4.63
C LEU A 94 9.03 -10.27 -4.57
N SER A 95 9.76 -10.55 -5.66
CA SER A 95 10.85 -11.54 -5.69
C SER A 95 11.92 -11.25 -4.63
N MET A 96 12.15 -9.98 -4.31
CA MET A 96 13.10 -9.52 -3.28
C MET A 96 12.47 -9.44 -1.87
N ALA A 97 11.19 -9.77 -1.71
CA ALA A 97 10.48 -9.81 -0.43
C ALA A 97 10.60 -11.21 0.22
N THR A 98 11.82 -11.69 0.41
CA THR A 98 12.11 -13.07 0.83
C THR A 98 11.56 -13.47 2.21
N ASN A 99 11.16 -12.50 3.04
CA ASN A 99 10.56 -12.72 4.36
C ASN A 99 9.01 -12.58 4.36
N LEU A 100 8.39 -12.42 3.20
CA LEU A 100 6.95 -12.23 3.08
C LEU A 100 6.20 -13.50 3.50
N LYS A 101 5.39 -13.40 4.55
CA LYS A 101 4.60 -14.52 5.09
C LYS A 101 3.13 -14.47 4.68
N THR A 102 2.63 -13.29 4.35
CA THR A 102 1.22 -13.09 4.02
C THR A 102 1.08 -12.00 2.98
N LEU A 103 0.42 -12.37 1.87
CA LEU A 103 -0.06 -11.46 0.84
C LEU A 103 -1.58 -11.64 0.73
N ASN A 104 -2.33 -10.60 1.09
CA ASN A 104 -3.79 -10.61 1.00
C ASN A 104 -4.26 -9.69 -0.13
N LEU A 105 -4.78 -10.32 -1.19
CA LEU A 105 -5.34 -9.67 -2.38
C LEU A 105 -6.83 -9.99 -2.55
N ALA A 106 -7.50 -10.39 -1.47
CA ALA A 106 -8.90 -10.78 -1.53
C ALA A 106 -9.76 -9.63 -2.08
N VAL A 107 -10.65 -9.94 -3.05
CA VAL A 107 -11.59 -8.97 -3.65
C VAL A 107 -10.90 -7.82 -4.40
N CYS A 108 -9.70 -8.04 -4.95
CA CYS A 108 -9.08 -7.14 -5.94
C CYS A 108 -9.56 -7.51 -7.35
N SER A 109 -10.71 -6.97 -7.76
CA SER A 109 -11.42 -7.40 -8.98
C SER A 109 -10.77 -7.01 -10.30
N SER A 110 -9.93 -5.97 -10.35
CA SER A 110 -9.24 -5.52 -11.57
C SER A 110 -7.83 -6.09 -11.73
N LEU A 111 -7.40 -6.98 -10.82
CA LEU A 111 -6.05 -7.54 -10.84
C LEU A 111 -5.93 -8.50 -12.03
N VAL A 112 -5.10 -8.15 -13.01
CA VAL A 112 -5.00 -8.90 -14.28
C VAL A 112 -3.97 -10.01 -14.18
N GLU A 113 -2.83 -9.74 -13.53
CA GLU A 113 -1.72 -10.69 -13.42
C GLU A 113 -1.19 -10.75 -11.98
N LEU A 114 -0.86 -11.96 -11.55
CA LEU A 114 0.04 -12.19 -10.44
C LEU A 114 1.44 -12.39 -11.05
N PRO A 115 2.48 -11.72 -10.56
CA PRO A 115 3.84 -11.96 -11.01
C PRO A 115 4.17 -13.44 -10.80
N SER A 116 4.78 -14.05 -11.82
CA SER A 116 5.41 -15.35 -11.66
C SER A 116 6.68 -15.16 -10.84
N PHE A 117 6.64 -15.58 -9.58
CA PHE A 117 7.79 -15.58 -8.68
C PHE A 117 8.57 -16.89 -8.77
#